data_AF-A0AAV2RU49-F1
#
_entry.id   AF-A0AAV2RU49-F1
#
_cell.length_a   1.000
_cell.length_b   1.000
_cell.length_c   1.000
_cell.angle_alpha   90.00
_cell.angle_beta   90.00
_cell.angle_gamma   90.00
#
_symmetry.space_group_name_H-M   'P 1'
#
loop_
_entity.id
_entity.type
_entity.pdbx_description
1 polymer ?
#
loop_
_entity_poly.entity_id
_entity_poly.type
_entity_poly.pdbx_seq_one_letter_code
_entity_poly.pdbx_strand_id
1 'polypeptide(L)'
;MEHVQRFEENMFAKIGKPAEQGQLSRQKIGILFIIVFTIVALTSLLSTRQNPYIHGIKQKIAQMQQQSVPAFRQYLPPIQGLQEDTGSREWDSVAESIIQESSCSPYHHFMFLKTHKCASSTVQNIFLRYGYQHNLTFALGNGHILGFPTKFNYNMLNLNLLNSSGVADIFTLHSRLNIPEHQKAIYSDAKWITIVRDPVQQFPSLFAYYELKKFYRMDLES
;
A
#
# COMPACT_ATOMS: atom_id res chain seq x y z
N MET A 1 -57.77 43.96 -59.16
CA MET A 1 -56.69 43.66 -58.20
C MET A 1 -56.62 42.16 -57.88
N GLU A 2 -56.87 41.28 -58.85
CA GLU A 2 -56.84 39.81 -58.66
C GLU A 2 -55.66 39.13 -59.37
N HIS A 3 -54.83 39.89 -60.10
CA HIS A 3 -53.69 39.35 -60.85
C HIS A 3 -52.34 39.44 -60.11
N VAL A 4 -52.25 40.19 -59.01
CA VAL A 4 -51.03 40.29 -58.18
C VAL A 4 -51.00 39.19 -57.11
N GLN A 5 -52.17 38.78 -56.61
CA GLN A 5 -52.29 37.76 -55.55
C GLN A 5 -51.93 36.34 -56.03
N ARG A 6 -52.10 36.06 -57.32
CA ARG A 6 -51.77 34.75 -57.93
C ARG A 6 -50.29 34.56 -58.24
N PHE A 7 -49.49 35.63 -58.21
CA PHE A 7 -48.05 35.56 -58.42
C PHE A 7 -47.29 35.25 -57.11
N GLU A 8 -47.79 35.75 -55.98
CA GLU A 8 -47.20 35.46 -54.67
C GLU A 8 -47.49 34.02 -54.21
N GLU A 9 -48.69 33.48 -54.46
CA GLU A 9 -49.01 32.09 -54.08
C GLU A 9 -48.19 31.03 -54.84
N ASN A 10 -47.79 31.32 -56.08
CA ASN A 10 -46.97 30.39 -56.88
C ASN A 10 -45.46 30.49 -56.63
N MET A 11 -44.98 31.58 -56.00
CA MET A 11 -43.57 31.74 -55.67
C MET A 11 -43.18 31.00 -54.38
N PHE A 12 -44.10 30.94 -53.41
CA PHE A 12 -43.87 30.23 -52.13
C PHE A 12 -44.13 28.73 -52.18
N ALA A 13 -44.84 28.21 -53.19
CA ALA A 13 -45.06 26.77 -53.36
C ALA A 13 -43.83 26.00 -53.87
N LYS A 14 -42.77 26.70 -54.33
CA LYS A 14 -41.58 26.09 -54.94
C LYS A 14 -40.35 26.01 -54.03
N ILE A 15 -40.46 26.47 -52.78
CA ILE A 15 -39.44 26.29 -51.76
C ILE A 15 -39.90 25.11 -50.89
N GLY A 16 -39.45 23.91 -51.24
CA GLY A 16 -39.68 22.71 -50.44
C GLY A 16 -39.29 22.97 -48.99
N LYS A 17 -40.18 22.61 -48.06
CA LYS A 17 -39.89 22.64 -46.62
C LYS A 17 -38.57 21.91 -46.37
N PRO A 18 -37.61 22.51 -45.64
CA PRO A 18 -36.43 21.77 -45.22
C PRO A 18 -36.89 20.61 -44.34
N ALA A 19 -36.39 19.42 -44.67
CA ALA A 19 -36.74 18.17 -44.03
C ALA A 19 -36.62 18.28 -42.50
N GLU A 20 -37.65 17.79 -41.82
CA GLU A 20 -37.77 17.58 -40.37
C GLU A 20 -36.81 16.47 -39.88
N GLN A 21 -35.61 16.37 -40.46
CA GLN A 21 -34.58 15.37 -40.14
C GLN A 21 -33.50 15.91 -39.19
N GLY A 22 -33.48 17.22 -38.90
CA GLY A 22 -32.45 17.84 -38.06
C GLY A 22 -32.73 17.90 -36.55
N GLN A 23 -34.00 17.74 -36.13
CA GLN A 23 -34.39 17.90 -34.73
C GLN A 23 -34.27 16.59 -33.95
N LEU A 24 -34.60 15.46 -34.61
CA LEU A 24 -34.45 14.12 -34.05
C LEU A 24 -32.97 13.72 -33.91
N SER A 25 -32.07 14.20 -34.78
CA SER A 25 -30.64 13.91 -34.66
C SER A 25 -29.98 14.68 -33.52
N ARG A 26 -30.33 15.96 -33.32
CA ARG A 26 -29.84 16.77 -32.20
C ARG A 26 -30.30 16.25 -30.85
N GLN A 27 -31.55 15.80 -30.74
CA GLN A 27 -32.03 15.15 -29.51
C GLN A 27 -31.31 13.83 -29.23
N LYS A 28 -31.07 12.99 -30.26
CA LYS A 28 -30.31 11.75 -30.11
C LYS A 28 -28.85 11.99 -29.70
N ILE A 29 -28.21 13.02 -30.25
CA ILE A 29 -26.85 13.43 -29.87
C ILE A 29 -26.82 13.91 -28.42
N GLY A 30 -27.78 14.76 -28.01
CA GLY A 30 -27.87 15.22 -26.62
C GLY A 30 -28.09 14.08 -25.63
N ILE A 31 -28.97 13.12 -25.94
CA ILE A 31 -29.20 11.93 -25.11
C ILE A 31 -27.94 11.06 -25.03
N LEU A 32 -27.21 10.89 -26.14
CA LEU A 32 -25.96 10.13 -26.16
C LEU A 32 -24.88 10.79 -25.27
N PHE A 33 -24.75 12.13 -25.31
CA PHE A 33 -23.83 12.85 -24.42
C PHE A 33 -24.21 12.71 -22.96
N ILE A 34 -25.50 12.76 -22.61
CA ILE A 34 -25.97 12.54 -21.24
C ILE A 34 -25.65 11.12 -20.78
N ILE A 35 -25.88 10.11 -21.62
CA ILE A 35 -25.56 8.71 -21.31
C ILE A 35 -24.05 8.52 -21.13
N VAL A 36 -23.21 9.05 -22.03
CA VAL A 36 -21.75 8.95 -21.89
C VAL A 36 -21.26 9.69 -20.64
N PHE A 37 -21.77 10.90 -20.38
CA PHE A 37 -21.37 11.68 -19.20
C PHE A 37 -21.80 11.00 -17.90
N THR A 38 -23.00 10.40 -17.86
CA THR A 38 -23.46 9.63 -16.70
C THR A 38 -22.64 8.35 -16.51
N ILE A 39 -22.26 7.64 -17.57
CA ILE A 39 -21.37 6.46 -17.47
C ILE A 39 -19.98 6.89 -16.97
N VAL A 40 -19.40 7.97 -17.50
CA VAL A 40 -18.10 8.50 -17.06
C VAL A 40 -18.16 9.01 -15.62
N ALA A 41 -19.23 9.69 -15.23
CA ALA A 41 -19.44 10.15 -13.86
C ALA A 41 -19.66 8.97 -12.89
N LEU A 42 -20.41 7.94 -13.31
CA LEU A 42 -20.65 6.75 -12.50
C LEU A 42 -19.39 5.90 -12.35
N THR A 43 -18.59 5.73 -13.41
CA THR A 43 -17.28 5.06 -13.33
C THR A 43 -16.28 5.84 -12.48
N SER A 44 -16.30 7.17 -12.53
CA SER A 44 -15.50 8.04 -11.65
C SER A 44 -15.98 8.00 -10.19
N LEU A 45 -17.29 7.94 -9.93
CA LEU A 45 -17.83 7.74 -8.57
C LEU A 45 -17.50 6.35 -8.01
N LEU A 46 -17.53 5.31 -8.85
CA LEU A 46 -17.13 3.96 -8.47
C LEU A 46 -15.61 3.87 -8.22
N SER A 47 -14.80 4.66 -8.95
CA SER A 47 -13.34 4.76 -8.76
C SER A 47 -12.95 5.60 -7.53
N THR A 48 -13.73 6.63 -7.19
CA THR A 48 -13.52 7.50 -6.01
C THR A 48 -14.13 6.95 -4.72
N ARG A 49 -14.88 5.84 -4.76
CA ARG A 49 -15.17 5.06 -3.55
C ARG A 49 -13.82 4.56 -3.01
N GLN A 50 -13.27 5.30 -2.05
CA GLN A 50 -12.15 4.83 -1.23
C GLN A 50 -12.48 3.41 -0.79
N ASN A 51 -11.68 2.46 -1.25
CA ASN A 51 -11.88 1.06 -0.95
C ASN A 51 -11.89 0.91 0.59
N PRO A 52 -13.00 0.45 1.21
CA PRO A 52 -13.08 0.30 2.66
C PRO A 52 -11.97 -0.62 3.21
N TYR A 53 -11.40 -1.50 2.38
CA TYR A 53 -10.17 -2.24 2.69
C TYR A 53 -8.97 -1.33 2.95
N ILE A 54 -8.71 -0.39 2.05
CA ILE A 54 -7.58 0.55 2.18
C ILE A 54 -7.77 1.41 3.43
N HIS A 55 -9.00 1.84 3.75
CA HIS A 55 -9.26 2.62 4.97
C HIS A 55 -9.04 1.81 6.27
N GLY A 56 -9.50 0.56 6.32
CA GLY A 56 -9.26 -0.33 7.47
C GLY A 56 -7.78 -0.67 7.66
N ILE A 57 -7.06 -0.89 6.56
CA ILE A 57 -5.60 -1.09 6.57
C ILE A 57 -4.89 0.18 7.06
N LYS A 58 -5.29 1.37 6.62
CA LYS A 58 -4.73 2.65 7.12
C LYS A 58 -4.89 2.78 8.63
N GLN A 59 -6.09 2.53 9.16
CA GLN A 59 -6.34 2.61 10.60
C GLN A 59 -5.51 1.57 11.37
N LYS A 60 -5.42 0.34 10.88
CA LYS A 60 -4.67 -0.73 11.55
C LYS A 60 -3.16 -0.52 11.48
N ILE A 61 -2.63 -0.06 10.35
CA ILE A 61 -1.21 0.32 10.22
C ILE A 61 -0.89 1.50 11.14
N ALA A 62 -1.73 2.54 11.17
CA ALA A 62 -1.55 3.68 12.06
C ALA A 62 -1.58 3.26 13.55
N GLN A 63 -2.48 2.34 13.92
CA GLN A 63 -2.55 1.79 15.27
C GLN A 63 -1.31 0.94 15.62
N MET A 64 -0.83 0.11 14.70
CA MET A 64 0.41 -0.69 14.88
C MET A 64 1.66 0.20 14.97
N GLN A 65 1.69 1.31 14.23
CA GLN A 65 2.73 2.33 14.31
C GLN A 65 2.70 3.10 15.63
N GLN A 66 1.52 3.47 16.11
CA GLN A 66 1.36 4.16 17.39
C GLN A 66 1.78 3.32 18.60
N GLN A 67 1.67 1.99 18.55
CA GLN A 67 2.14 1.12 19.64
C GLN A 67 3.66 0.94 19.66
N SER A 68 4.38 1.26 18.57
CA SER A 68 5.82 0.98 18.43
C SER A 68 6.73 2.21 18.46
N VAL A 69 6.19 3.42 18.31
CA VAL A 69 6.99 4.65 18.08
C VAL A 69 7.01 5.72 19.20
N PRO A 70 6.10 5.81 20.21
CA PRO A 70 6.11 6.96 21.11
C PRO A 70 7.35 7.00 22.02
N ALA A 71 7.93 5.84 22.36
CA ALA A 71 9.14 5.77 23.17
C ALA A 71 10.40 6.23 22.41
N PHE A 72 10.48 6.06 21.09
CA PHE A 72 11.73 6.34 20.35
C PHE A 72 11.96 7.84 20.13
N ARG A 73 10.90 8.65 20.05
CA ARG A 73 11.01 10.09 19.80
C ARG A 73 11.59 10.87 20.98
N GLN A 74 11.43 10.38 22.21
CA GLN A 74 11.97 11.04 23.41
C GLN A 74 13.46 10.75 23.65
N TYR A 75 14.01 9.69 23.02
CA TYR A 75 15.41 9.29 23.16
C TYR A 75 16.26 9.66 21.93
N LEU A 76 15.69 10.31 20.92
CA LEU A 76 16.45 10.83 19.80
C LEU A 76 17.01 12.20 20.20
N PRO A 77 18.34 12.37 20.33
CA PRO A 77 18.91 13.69 20.51
C PRO A 77 18.57 14.59 19.29
N PRO A 78 18.53 15.92 19.46
CA PRO A 78 18.49 16.83 18.33
C PRO A 78 19.64 16.50 17.38
N ILE A 79 19.34 16.26 16.09
CA ILE A 79 20.39 16.12 15.08
C ILE A 79 21.00 17.50 14.86
N GLN A 80 22.03 17.82 15.65
CA GLN A 80 22.92 18.95 15.45
C GLN A 80 24.32 18.39 15.23
N GLY A 81 24.91 18.69 14.06
CA GLY A 81 26.29 18.35 13.76
C GLY A 81 26.52 16.99 13.08
N LEU A 82 25.76 16.67 12.03
CA LEU A 82 26.28 15.75 11.01
C LEU A 82 27.35 16.51 10.23
N GLN A 83 28.60 16.38 10.67
CA GLN A 83 29.74 16.72 9.85
C GLN A 83 29.79 15.67 8.73
N GLU A 84 29.74 16.11 7.47
CA GLU A 84 29.81 15.23 6.30
C GLU A 84 31.08 14.38 6.39
N ASP A 85 30.89 13.11 6.74
CA ASP A 85 31.94 12.11 6.67
C ASP A 85 32.25 11.87 5.19
N THR A 86 33.48 12.16 4.79
CA THR A 86 33.99 12.03 3.43
C THR A 86 33.96 10.60 2.88
N GLY A 87 33.56 9.61 3.70
CA GLY A 87 33.28 8.24 3.28
C GLY A 87 31.99 8.05 2.47
N SER A 88 31.14 9.07 2.32
CA SER A 88 29.91 9.00 1.50
C SER A 88 30.19 8.76 0.02
N ARG A 89 31.25 9.37 -0.54
CA ARG A 89 31.57 9.29 -1.98
C ARG A 89 31.85 7.88 -2.50
N GLU A 90 32.42 7.01 -1.67
CA GLU A 90 32.73 5.64 -2.07
C GLU A 90 31.46 4.79 -2.14
N TRP A 91 30.58 4.88 -1.13
CA TRP A 91 29.28 4.22 -1.13
C TRP A 91 28.32 4.80 -2.18
N ASP A 92 28.39 6.10 -2.46
CA ASP A 92 27.62 6.75 -3.51
C ASP A 92 28.05 6.25 -4.89
N SER A 93 29.36 6.13 -5.14
CA SER A 93 29.89 5.59 -6.40
C SER A 93 29.60 4.10 -6.60
N VAL A 94 29.63 3.31 -5.52
CA VAL A 94 29.24 1.89 -5.54
C VAL A 94 27.73 1.77 -5.76
N ALA A 95 26.92 2.57 -5.07
CA ALA A 95 25.48 2.59 -5.26
C ALA A 95 25.09 3.02 -6.68
N GLU A 96 25.72 4.06 -7.22
CA GLU A 96 25.52 4.49 -8.61
C GLU A 96 25.94 3.39 -9.60
N SER A 97 27.08 2.73 -9.38
CA SER A 97 27.51 1.61 -10.24
C SER A 97 26.57 0.38 -10.19
N ILE A 98 25.98 0.09 -9.02
CA ILE A 98 24.98 -0.98 -8.85
C ILE A 98 23.66 -0.62 -9.55
N ILE A 99 23.29 0.67 -9.53
CA ILE A 99 22.06 1.17 -10.18
C ILE A 99 22.22 1.25 -11.70
N GLN A 100 23.44 1.40 -12.21
CA GLN A 100 23.69 1.68 -13.63
C GLN A 100 23.70 0.43 -14.55
N GLU A 101 23.78 -0.79 -14.01
CA GLU A 101 23.87 -2.03 -14.82
C GLU A 101 22.61 -2.91 -14.86
N SER A 102 21.50 -2.52 -14.23
CA SER A 102 20.25 -3.26 -14.42
C SER A 102 19.04 -2.34 -14.53
N SER A 103 18.24 -2.57 -15.57
CA SER A 103 16.83 -2.15 -15.55
C SER A 103 16.12 -2.94 -14.44
N CYS A 104 16.31 -2.53 -13.19
CA CYS A 104 15.78 -3.25 -12.04
C CYS A 104 14.30 -2.90 -11.88
N SER A 105 13.43 -3.88 -12.12
CA SER A 105 12.01 -3.74 -11.78
C SER A 105 11.82 -3.93 -10.27
N PRO A 106 10.95 -3.13 -9.62
CA PRO A 106 10.65 -3.31 -8.20
C PRO A 106 10.07 -4.70 -7.96
N TYR A 107 10.51 -5.33 -6.88
CA TYR A 107 10.01 -6.63 -6.46
C TYR A 107 8.96 -6.46 -5.35
N HIS A 108 7.82 -7.14 -5.47
CA HIS A 108 6.64 -6.86 -4.64
C HIS A 108 6.28 -7.98 -3.65
N HIS A 109 6.71 -9.21 -3.90
CA HIS A 109 6.31 -10.36 -3.09
C HIS A 109 7.41 -10.73 -2.09
N PHE A 110 7.28 -10.37 -0.82
CA PHE A 110 8.33 -10.73 0.14
C PHE A 110 7.83 -10.96 1.55
N MET A 111 8.56 -11.80 2.27
CA MET A 111 8.37 -12.08 3.68
C MET A 111 9.55 -11.55 4.47
N PHE A 112 9.28 -10.68 5.43
CA PHE A 112 10.22 -10.25 6.45
C PHE A 112 9.93 -10.96 7.78
N LEU A 113 10.77 -11.93 8.13
CA LEU A 113 10.70 -12.62 9.42
C LEU A 113 11.31 -11.72 10.50
N LYS A 114 10.45 -11.02 11.23
CA LYS A 114 10.85 -10.05 12.25
C LYS A 114 11.46 -10.72 13.49
N THR A 115 12.77 -10.60 13.67
CA THR A 115 13.48 -10.97 14.90
C THR A 115 13.39 -9.90 15.98
N HIS A 116 13.40 -10.28 17.26
CA HIS A 116 13.39 -9.30 18.36
C HIS A 116 14.72 -8.56 18.46
N LYS A 117 14.67 -7.26 18.76
CA LYS A 117 15.84 -6.44 19.14
C LYS A 117 16.95 -6.28 18.09
N CYS A 118 16.62 -6.51 16.82
CA CYS A 118 17.51 -6.33 15.66
C CYS A 118 17.12 -5.13 14.79
N ALA A 119 16.65 -4.03 15.39
CA ALA A 119 16.09 -2.86 14.66
C ALA A 119 14.95 -3.18 13.68
N SER A 120 14.33 -4.35 13.85
CA SER A 120 13.38 -4.93 12.88
C SER A 120 12.05 -4.17 12.80
N SER A 121 11.66 -3.41 13.84
CA SER A 121 10.50 -2.51 13.78
C SER A 121 10.69 -1.36 12.78
N THR A 122 11.92 -0.88 12.60
CA THR A 122 12.23 0.18 11.64
C THR A 122 12.03 -0.33 10.22
N VAL A 123 12.60 -1.50 9.90
CA VAL A 123 12.50 -2.13 8.58
C VAL A 123 11.08 -2.57 8.26
N GLN A 124 10.35 -3.12 9.24
CA GLN A 124 8.92 -3.40 9.11
C GLN A 124 8.13 -2.16 8.68
N ASN A 125 8.41 -0.99 9.28
CA ASN A 125 7.70 0.24 8.94
C ASN A 125 8.02 0.73 7.52
N ILE A 126 9.26 0.55 7.07
CA ILE A 126 9.65 0.84 5.68
C ILE A 126 8.85 -0.06 4.73
N PHE A 127 8.78 -1.37 5.00
CA PHE A 127 8.02 -2.30 4.17
C PHE A 127 6.51 -2.03 4.16
N LEU A 128 5.93 -1.66 5.31
CA LEU A 128 4.52 -1.26 5.37
C LEU A 128 4.25 -0.01 4.53
N ARG A 129 5.15 0.98 4.53
CA ARG A 129 5.01 2.18 3.71
C ARG A 129 5.18 1.88 2.22
N TYR A 130 6.17 1.07 1.87
CA TYR A 130 6.39 0.60 0.50
C TYR A 130 5.14 -0.10 -0.04
N GLY A 131 4.64 -1.13 0.66
CA GLY A 131 3.44 -1.83 0.20
C GLY A 131 2.21 -0.93 0.10
N TYR A 132 2.05 0.02 1.02
CA TYR A 132 0.97 1.00 0.96
C TYR A 132 1.08 1.89 -0.29
N GLN A 133 2.27 2.40 -0.62
CA GLN A 133 2.50 3.24 -1.80
C GLN A 133 2.29 2.48 -3.12
N HIS A 134 2.56 1.18 -3.13
CA HIS A 134 2.41 0.31 -4.29
C HIS A 134 1.07 -0.45 -4.34
N ASN A 135 0.11 -0.14 -3.46
CA ASN A 135 -1.20 -0.80 -3.35
C ASN A 135 -1.10 -2.34 -3.18
N LEU A 136 -0.11 -2.80 -2.42
CA LEU A 136 0.12 -4.22 -2.14
C LEU A 136 -0.71 -4.71 -0.96
N THR A 137 -0.99 -6.01 -0.97
CA THR A 137 -1.71 -6.71 0.11
C THR A 137 -0.75 -7.15 1.22
N PHE A 138 -1.26 -7.19 2.45
CA PHE A 138 -0.48 -7.52 3.64
C PHE A 138 -1.06 -8.71 4.38
N ALA A 139 -0.19 -9.61 4.85
CA ALA A 139 -0.58 -10.69 5.77
C ALA A 139 -0.84 -10.11 7.17
N LEU A 140 -2.08 -9.68 7.41
CA LEU A 140 -2.53 -9.07 8.65
C LEU A 140 -3.46 -10.01 9.42
N GLY A 141 -3.29 -10.09 10.73
CA GLY A 141 -4.22 -10.79 11.64
C GLY A 141 -4.98 -9.82 12.53
N ASN A 142 -5.47 -10.28 13.68
CA ASN A 142 -6.22 -9.43 14.62
C ASN A 142 -5.34 -8.41 15.34
N GLY A 143 -4.07 -8.73 15.58
CA GLY A 143 -3.09 -7.84 16.22
C GLY A 143 -1.79 -7.71 15.43
N HIS A 144 -0.78 -7.14 16.07
CA HIS A 144 0.56 -6.94 15.50
C HIS A 144 1.49 -8.17 15.64
N ILE A 145 1.02 -9.22 16.34
CA ILE A 145 1.71 -10.50 16.55
C ILE A 145 0.86 -11.64 15.98
N LEU A 146 1.48 -12.50 15.18
CA LEU A 146 0.91 -13.68 14.55
C LEU A 146 1.65 -14.93 15.04
N GLY A 147 1.42 -15.28 16.31
CA GLY A 147 2.05 -16.42 16.95
C GLY A 147 3.31 -16.05 17.72
N PHE A 148 3.15 -15.89 19.03
CA PHE A 148 4.21 -15.94 20.03
C PHE A 148 3.55 -16.25 21.40
N PRO A 149 4.02 -17.27 22.16
CA PRO A 149 5.16 -18.15 21.87
C PRO A 149 4.82 -19.29 20.88
N THR A 150 3.59 -19.45 20.43
CA THR A 150 3.24 -20.50 19.46
C THR A 150 3.78 -20.16 18.06
N LYS A 151 3.98 -21.20 17.24
CA LYS A 151 4.33 -21.04 15.81
C LYS A 151 3.19 -20.35 15.05
N PHE A 152 3.51 -19.63 13.99
CA PHE A 152 2.52 -19.08 13.08
C PHE A 152 1.61 -20.20 12.53
N ASN A 153 0.33 -19.87 12.39
CA ASN A 153 -0.65 -20.67 11.67
C ASN A 153 -1.42 -19.76 10.72
N TYR A 154 -1.67 -20.22 9.50
CA TYR A 154 -2.34 -19.44 8.47
C TYR A 154 -3.71 -18.89 8.92
N ASN A 155 -4.43 -19.60 9.77
CA ASN A 155 -5.73 -19.18 10.31
C ASN A 155 -5.65 -17.98 11.28
N MET A 156 -4.44 -17.53 11.65
CA MET A 156 -4.26 -16.29 12.41
C MET A 156 -4.43 -15.04 11.55
N LEU A 157 -4.45 -15.19 10.22
CA LEU A 157 -4.68 -14.09 9.28
C LEU A 157 -6.16 -13.75 9.17
N ASN A 158 -6.43 -12.47 8.92
CA ASN A 158 -7.74 -12.03 8.48
C ASN A 158 -7.85 -12.26 6.98
N LEU A 159 -8.48 -13.37 6.60
CA LEU A 159 -8.60 -13.81 5.21
C LEU A 159 -9.31 -12.79 4.31
N ASN A 160 -10.13 -11.91 4.88
CA ASN A 160 -10.79 -10.86 4.10
C ASN A 160 -9.75 -9.88 3.52
N LEU A 161 -8.65 -9.62 4.23
CA LEU A 161 -7.61 -8.67 3.82
C LEU A 161 -6.63 -9.24 2.78
N LEU A 162 -6.75 -10.51 2.43
CA LEU A 162 -5.92 -11.18 1.44
C LEU A 162 -6.52 -10.99 0.04
N ASN A 163 -5.72 -11.28 -0.98
CA ASN A 163 -6.22 -11.30 -2.35
C ASN A 163 -7.17 -12.50 -2.59
N SER A 164 -7.75 -12.58 -3.80
CA SER A 164 -8.65 -13.68 -4.19
C SER A 164 -8.02 -15.07 -4.12
N SER A 165 -6.68 -15.16 -4.15
CA SER A 165 -5.93 -16.41 -4.03
C SER A 165 -5.62 -16.78 -2.58
N GLY A 166 -6.02 -15.96 -1.60
CA GLY A 166 -5.74 -16.18 -0.18
C GLY A 166 -4.28 -15.95 0.19
N VAL A 167 -3.52 -15.19 -0.59
CA VAL A 167 -2.12 -14.85 -0.29
C VAL A 167 -1.94 -13.35 -0.17
N ALA A 168 -0.84 -12.95 0.46
CA ALA A 168 -0.42 -11.56 0.54
C ALA A 168 0.87 -11.32 -0.26
N ASP A 169 1.02 -10.11 -0.75
CA ASP A 169 2.27 -9.63 -1.35
C ASP A 169 3.36 -9.51 -0.27
N ILE A 170 3.02 -8.93 0.89
CA ILE A 170 3.97 -8.64 1.95
C ILE A 170 3.57 -9.31 3.27
N PHE A 171 4.48 -10.10 3.83
CA PHE A 171 4.39 -10.61 5.20
C PHE A 171 5.45 -9.96 6.06
N THR A 172 5.07 -9.15 7.06
CA THR A 172 6.06 -8.46 7.92
C THR A 172 5.67 -8.38 9.40
N LEU A 173 4.51 -8.92 9.79
CA LEU A 173 4.10 -8.93 11.19
C LEU A 173 4.95 -9.88 12.03
N HIS A 174 5.02 -9.64 13.32
CA HIS A 174 5.84 -10.43 14.21
C HIS A 174 5.26 -11.85 14.32
N SER A 175 5.99 -12.86 13.86
CA SER A 175 5.56 -14.25 13.85
C SER A 175 6.70 -15.20 14.20
N ARG A 176 6.36 -16.37 14.74
CA ARG A 176 7.30 -17.48 14.89
C ARG A 176 7.31 -18.33 13.62
N LEU A 177 8.50 -18.59 13.09
CA LEU A 177 8.70 -19.33 11.84
C LEU A 177 7.96 -20.67 11.84
N ASN A 178 7.17 -20.86 10.79
CA ASN A 178 6.51 -22.12 10.44
C ASN A 178 6.41 -22.18 8.92
N ILE A 179 7.40 -22.80 8.28
CA ILE A 179 7.58 -22.71 6.82
C ILE A 179 6.31 -23.14 6.07
N PRO A 180 5.69 -24.31 6.35
CA PRO A 180 4.48 -24.73 5.65
C PRO A 180 3.31 -23.73 5.79
N GLU A 181 3.15 -23.12 6.96
CA GLU A 181 2.05 -22.18 7.19
C GLU A 181 2.33 -20.81 6.55
N HIS A 182 3.58 -20.34 6.57
CA HIS A 182 3.94 -19.09 5.90
C HIS A 182 3.86 -19.22 4.38
N GLN A 183 4.21 -20.38 3.80
CA GLN A 183 4.05 -20.64 2.37
C GLN A 183 2.59 -20.62 1.92
N LYS A 184 1.62 -20.85 2.81
CA LYS A 184 0.19 -20.65 2.50
C LYS A 184 -0.20 -19.17 2.44
N ALA A 185 0.56 -18.31 3.13
CA ALA A 185 0.22 -16.89 3.32
C ALA A 185 0.83 -15.95 2.27
N ILE A 186 1.80 -16.41 1.48
CA ILE A 186 2.57 -15.60 0.54
C ILE A 186 2.70 -16.29 -0.81
N TYR A 187 3.04 -15.53 -1.84
CA TYR A 187 3.34 -16.08 -3.17
C TYR A 187 4.55 -17.02 -3.16
N SER A 188 4.54 -18.01 -4.04
CA SER A 188 5.59 -19.03 -4.14
C SER A 188 6.94 -18.49 -4.61
N ASP A 189 6.95 -17.37 -5.33
CA ASP A 189 8.17 -16.71 -5.80
C ASP A 189 8.78 -15.78 -4.74
N ALA A 190 8.04 -15.48 -3.66
CA ALA A 190 8.38 -14.46 -2.69
C ALA A 190 9.76 -14.65 -2.06
N LYS A 191 10.49 -13.54 -1.86
CA LYS A 191 11.80 -13.55 -1.19
C LYS A 191 11.64 -13.49 0.33
N TRP A 192 12.45 -14.29 1.03
CA TRP A 192 12.44 -14.37 2.49
C TRP A 192 13.63 -13.60 3.05
N ILE A 193 13.33 -12.64 3.90
CA ILE A 193 14.28 -11.67 4.44
C ILE A 193 14.20 -11.76 5.97
N THR A 194 15.34 -11.65 6.62
CA THR A 194 15.44 -11.51 8.07
C THR A 194 16.63 -10.63 8.41
N ILE A 195 16.69 -10.16 9.65
CA ILE A 195 17.86 -9.47 10.20
C ILE A 195 18.26 -10.21 11.46
N VAL A 196 19.54 -10.53 11.57
CA VAL A 196 20.13 -11.13 12.78
C VAL A 196 21.08 -10.12 13.42
N ARG A 197 21.25 -10.23 14.74
CA ARG A 197 22.21 -9.44 15.50
C ARG A 197 23.05 -10.40 16.34
N ASP A 198 24.28 -10.00 16.63
CA ASP A 198 25.10 -10.68 17.64
C ASP A 198 24.30 -10.84 18.94
N PRO A 199 24.09 -12.08 19.42
CA PRO A 199 23.29 -12.35 20.61
C PRO A 199 23.84 -11.63 21.85
N VAL A 200 25.16 -11.46 21.96
CA VAL A 200 25.78 -10.77 23.11
C VAL A 200 25.37 -9.30 23.13
N GLN A 201 25.38 -8.63 21.98
CA GLN A 201 24.96 -7.23 21.86
C GLN A 201 23.43 -7.06 21.90
N GLN A 202 22.68 -8.09 21.52
CA GLN A 202 21.22 -8.08 21.56
C GLN A 202 20.67 -8.23 22.98
N PHE A 203 21.35 -9.02 23.81
CA PHE A 203 20.89 -9.42 25.14
C PHE A 203 20.59 -8.24 26.09
N PRO A 204 21.40 -7.17 26.20
CA PRO A 204 21.06 -6.02 27.04
C PRO A 204 19.70 -5.40 26.70
N SER A 205 19.40 -5.25 25.40
CA SER A 205 18.11 -4.71 24.95
C SER A 205 16.95 -5.64 25.29
N LEU A 206 17.18 -6.96 25.21
CA LEU A 206 16.20 -7.98 25.54
C LEU A 206 15.94 -8.05 27.05
N PHE A 207 17.00 -8.02 27.86
CA PHE A 207 16.96 -8.03 29.31
C PHE A 207 16.17 -6.84 29.86
N ALA A 208 16.42 -5.64 29.34
CA ALA A 208 15.65 -4.45 29.70
C ALA A 208 14.19 -4.55 29.26
N TYR A 209 13.91 -5.07 28.06
CA TYR A 209 12.57 -5.13 27.50
C TYR A 209 11.63 -6.11 28.19
N TYR A 210 12.13 -7.28 28.59
CA TYR A 210 11.36 -8.26 29.35
C TYR A 210 11.45 -8.04 30.87
N GLU A 211 12.05 -6.92 31.30
CA GLU A 211 12.25 -6.57 32.71
C GLU A 211 12.89 -7.70 33.52
N LEU A 212 13.84 -8.43 32.92
CA LEU A 212 14.42 -9.65 33.51
C LEU A 212 15.14 -9.37 34.84
N LYS A 213 15.63 -8.14 35.06
CA LYS A 213 16.12 -7.68 36.36
C LYS A 213 15.13 -7.95 37.49
N LYS A 214 13.85 -7.63 37.27
CA LYS A 214 12.79 -7.80 38.28
C LYS A 214 12.52 -9.28 38.54
N PHE A 215 12.58 -10.09 37.49
CA PHE A 215 12.30 -11.52 37.57
C PHE A 215 13.42 -12.29 38.29
N TYR A 216 14.67 -12.07 37.89
CA TYR A 216 15.82 -12.79 38.43
C TYR A 216 16.46 -12.12 39.65
N ARG A 217 16.09 -10.86 39.96
CA ARG A 217 16.71 -10.04 41.02
C ARG A 217 18.22 -9.91 40.87
N MET A 218 18.68 -9.84 39.62
CA MET A 218 20.09 -9.78 39.23
C MET A 218 20.30 -8.66 38.21
N ASP A 219 21.46 -8.02 38.26
CA ASP A 219 21.86 -7.01 37.28
C ASP A 219 22.65 -7.64 36.14
N LEU A 220 22.69 -6.97 34.98
CA LEU A 220 23.37 -7.51 33.81
C LEU A 220 24.90 -7.59 33.97
N GLU A 221 25.45 -6.75 34.86
CA GLU A 221 26.89 -6.56 35.10
C GLU A 221 27.36 -7.17 36.43
N SER A 222 26.50 -7.92 37.13
CA SER A 222 26.80 -8.46 38.47
C SER A 222 27.70 -9.68 38.45
#